data_AF-A0A7R9D7Z2-F1
#
_entry.id   AF-A0A7R9D7Z2-F1
#
_cell.length_a   1.000
_cell.length_b   1.000
_cell.length_c   1.000
_cell.angle_alpha   90.00
_cell.angle_beta   90.00
_cell.angle_gamma   90.00
#
_symmetry.space_group_name_H-M   'P 1'
#
loop_
_entity.id
_entity.type
_entity.pdbx_description
1 polymer ?
#
loop_
_entity_poly.entity_id
_entity_poly.type
_entity_poly.pdbx_seq_one_letter_code
_entity_poly.pdbx_strand_id
1 'polypeptide(L)'
;MYGCKYPPYHHGPLVEVYEDVVDRSFVNTPAESADQALSVKDSDGVFFVPAFNGLQAPINDYQAAAGFIGLKPTTSKHHMVRAILESLAFRVVQLYDTLQQEAGCDCSLIR
;
A
#
# COMPACT_ATOMS: atom_id res chain seq x y z
N MET A 1 0.17 -7.28 30.18
CA MET A 1 0.69 -5.99 29.69
C MET A 1 0.66 -5.99 28.16
N TYR A 2 -0.51 -5.86 27.54
CA TYR A 2 -0.63 -5.62 26.09
C TYR A 2 -1.65 -4.52 25.91
N GLY A 3 -1.16 -3.32 25.64
CA GLY A 3 -1.96 -2.13 25.46
C GLY A 3 -1.22 -1.21 24.51
N CYS A 4 -1.18 -1.59 23.23
CA CYS A 4 -0.78 -0.67 22.19
C CYS A 4 -1.87 0.40 22.10
N LYS A 5 -1.62 1.58 22.68
CA LYS A 5 -2.54 2.71 22.68
C LYS A 5 -2.57 3.29 21.26
N TYR A 6 -3.47 2.80 20.42
CA TYR A 6 -3.79 3.46 19.15
C TYR A 6 -4.82 4.58 19.39
N PRO A 7 -4.66 5.77 18.79
CA PRO A 7 -5.70 6.80 18.81
C PRO A 7 -6.96 6.31 18.08
N PRO A 8 -8.16 6.79 18.44
CA PRO A 8 -9.39 6.44 17.75
C PRO A 8 -9.40 7.10 16.36
N TYR A 9 -9.29 6.29 15.29
CA TYR A 9 -9.47 6.76 13.91
C TYR A 9 -10.73 6.14 13.30
N HIS A 10 -11.45 6.95 12.52
CA HIS A 10 -12.62 6.50 11.77
C HIS A 10 -12.16 5.62 10.59
N HIS A 11 -12.38 4.32 10.68
CA HIS A 11 -11.96 3.35 9.67
C HIS A 11 -13.07 3.15 8.63
N GLY A 12 -12.88 3.69 7.42
CA GLY A 12 -13.42 3.06 6.21
C GLY A 12 -12.53 1.86 5.83
N PRO A 13 -13.06 0.81 5.18
CA PRO A 13 -12.26 -0.30 4.68
C PRO A 13 -11.21 0.19 3.66
N LEU A 14 -9.99 -0.35 3.73
CA LEU A 14 -8.88 0.02 2.83
C LEU A 14 -9.23 -0.09 1.34
N VAL A 15 -10.18 -0.97 1.00
CA VAL A 15 -10.68 -1.17 -0.37
C VAL A 15 -11.52 0.01 -0.86
N GLU A 16 -12.38 0.59 0.00
CA GLU A 16 -13.16 1.79 -0.36
C GLU A 16 -12.26 3.01 -0.53
N VAL A 17 -11.26 3.17 0.35
CA VAL A 17 -10.26 4.24 0.21
C VAL A 17 -9.45 4.09 -1.09
N TYR A 18 -9.27 2.86 -1.58
CA TYR A 18 -8.59 2.58 -2.84
C TYR A 18 -9.39 3.03 -4.06
N GLU A 19 -10.70 2.76 -4.09
CA GLU A 19 -11.58 3.19 -5.18
C GLU A 19 -11.73 4.71 -5.24
N ASP A 20 -11.66 5.39 -4.09
CA ASP A 20 -11.72 6.85 -4.02
C ASP A 20 -10.42 7.54 -4.44
N VAL A 21 -9.26 6.91 -4.22
CA VAL A 21 -7.94 7.49 -4.54
C VAL A 21 -7.51 7.19 -5.97
N VAL A 22 -7.77 5.97 -6.45
CA VAL A 22 -7.51 5.60 -7.83
C VAL A 22 -8.69 6.09 -8.64
N ASP A 23 -8.62 7.37 -9.02
CA ASP A 23 -9.59 8.00 -9.93
C ASP A 23 -9.95 7.02 -11.06
N ARG A 24 -11.22 6.97 -11.49
CA ARG A 24 -11.65 6.07 -12.57
C ARG A 24 -10.90 6.31 -13.88
N SER A 25 -10.23 7.47 -14.01
CA SER A 25 -9.27 7.72 -15.08
C SER A 25 -8.05 6.79 -15.04
N PHE A 26 -7.71 6.21 -13.88
CA PHE A 26 -6.65 5.22 -13.63
C PHE A 26 -7.10 3.78 -13.86
N VAL A 27 -8.16 3.32 -13.20
CA VAL A 27 -8.64 1.95 -13.32
C VAL A 27 -10.16 1.98 -13.37
N ASN A 28 -10.78 1.37 -14.39
CA ASN A 28 -12.24 1.36 -14.50
C ASN A 28 -12.87 0.32 -13.55
N THR A 29 -12.20 -0.83 -13.43
CA THR A 29 -12.62 -1.93 -12.56
C THR A 29 -11.42 -2.51 -11.82
N PRO A 30 -11.53 -2.89 -10.53
CA PRO A 30 -10.43 -3.48 -9.79
C PRO A 30 -9.78 -4.69 -10.49
N ALA A 31 -10.57 -5.46 -11.25
CA ALA A 31 -10.08 -6.60 -12.04
C ALA A 31 -9.05 -6.21 -13.12
N GLU A 32 -9.18 -5.03 -13.74
CA GLU A 32 -8.25 -4.56 -14.78
C GLU A 32 -6.88 -4.14 -14.21
N SER A 33 -6.79 -3.85 -12.91
CA SER A 33 -5.56 -3.35 -12.30
C SER A 33 -4.39 -4.32 -12.44
N ALA A 34 -4.67 -5.62 -12.33
CA ALA A 34 -3.67 -6.68 -12.48
C ALA A 34 -3.12 -6.74 -13.91
N ASP A 35 -4.00 -6.73 -14.91
CA ASP A 35 -3.61 -6.76 -16.32
C ASP A 35 -2.80 -5.51 -16.69
N GLN A 36 -3.20 -4.34 -16.18
CA GLN A 36 -2.46 -3.10 -16.39
C GLN A 36 -1.06 -3.13 -15.75
N ALA A 37 -0.94 -3.63 -14.53
CA ALA A 37 0.36 -3.75 -13.86
C ALA A 37 1.27 -4.78 -14.56
N LEU A 38 0.71 -5.86 -15.09
CA LEU A 38 1.45 -6.88 -15.83
C LEU A 38 1.81 -6.45 -17.26
N SER A 39 1.15 -5.43 -17.82
CA SER A 39 1.46 -4.89 -19.15
C SER A 39 2.82 -4.18 -19.24
N VAL A 40 3.38 -3.77 -18.09
CA VAL A 40 4.71 -3.18 -17.96
C VAL A 40 5.65 -4.15 -17.23
N LYS A 41 6.96 -4.06 -17.53
CA LYS A 41 7.97 -4.93 -16.92
C LYS A 41 8.12 -4.68 -15.41
N ASP A 42 8.10 -3.42 -15.02
CA ASP A 42 8.31 -2.93 -13.66
C ASP A 42 7.57 -1.59 -13.44
N SER A 43 7.78 -0.94 -12.30
CA SER A 43 7.20 0.36 -11.94
C SER A 43 8.01 1.56 -12.44
N ASP A 44 9.03 1.37 -13.29
CA ASP A 44 9.99 2.41 -13.71
C ASP A 44 10.64 3.14 -12.52
N GLY A 45 10.81 2.43 -11.39
CA GLY A 45 11.36 2.99 -10.15
C GLY A 45 10.43 3.96 -9.43
N VAL A 46 9.15 4.00 -9.80
CA VAL A 46 8.12 4.76 -9.10
C VAL A 46 7.66 3.97 -7.87
N PHE A 47 7.56 4.66 -6.74
CA PHE A 47 7.02 4.11 -5.50
C PHE A 47 5.74 4.85 -5.15
N PHE A 48 4.76 4.10 -4.63
CA PHE A 48 3.58 4.67 -4.01
C PHE A 48 3.62 4.46 -2.50
N VAL A 49 3.35 5.51 -1.73
CA VAL A 49 3.21 5.45 -0.28
C VAL A 49 1.71 5.45 0.05
N PRO A 50 1.13 4.35 0.58
CA PRO A 50 -0.30 4.23 0.83
C PRO A 50 -0.69 4.78 2.22
N ALA A 51 -0.33 6.04 2.51
CA ALA A 51 -0.54 6.68 3.82
C ALA A 51 -1.79 7.58 3.85
N PHE A 52 -2.96 7.04 3.47
CA PHE A 52 -4.20 7.84 3.41
C PHE A 52 -4.68 8.34 4.77
N ASN A 53 -4.42 7.55 5.81
CA ASN A 53 -4.76 7.85 7.20
C ASN A 53 -3.48 7.84 8.06
N GLY A 54 -2.36 8.30 7.50
CA GLY A 54 -1.03 8.08 8.07
C GLY A 54 -0.51 6.66 7.84
N LEU A 55 0.70 6.42 8.35
CA LEU A 55 1.34 5.11 8.41
C LEU A 55 1.22 4.55 9.81
N GLN A 56 0.56 3.39 9.94
CA GLN A 56 0.55 2.62 11.17
C GLN A 56 1.88 1.89 11.36
N ALA A 57 1.91 0.89 12.24
CA ALA A 57 3.07 0.02 12.43
C ALA A 57 3.66 -0.46 11.08
N PRO A 58 4.98 -0.61 10.97
CA PRO A 58 6.01 -0.31 11.97
C PRO A 58 6.37 1.19 12.13
N ILE A 59 6.04 2.05 11.17
CA ILE A 59 6.53 3.44 11.11
C ILE A 59 5.81 4.35 12.12
N ASN A 60 4.50 4.14 12.34
CA ASN A 60 3.68 4.91 13.31
C ASN A 60 3.72 6.43 13.09
N ASP A 61 3.73 6.87 11.84
CA ASP A 61 3.63 8.28 11.45
C ASP A 61 2.21 8.63 11.01
N TYR A 62 1.42 9.17 11.94
CA TYR A 62 0.04 9.59 11.70
C TYR A 62 -0.11 10.88 10.88
N GLN A 63 0.99 11.55 10.54
CA GLN A 63 0.99 12.74 9.69
C GLN A 63 1.47 12.43 8.26
N ALA A 64 1.92 11.20 8.00
CA ALA A 64 2.27 10.77 6.66
C ALA A 64 1.07 10.90 5.72
N ALA A 65 1.34 11.37 4.50
CA ALA A 65 0.36 11.50 3.44
C ALA A 65 0.66 10.53 2.30
N ALA A 66 -0.37 10.07 1.62
CA ALA A 66 -0.20 9.23 0.45
C ALA A 66 0.43 10.00 -0.72
N GLY A 67 1.26 9.34 -1.52
CA GLY A 67 1.90 10.00 -2.65
C GLY A 67 2.79 9.11 -3.49
N PHE A 68 3.07 9.57 -4.71
CA PHE A 68 4.03 8.97 -5.62
C PHE A 68 5.42 9.60 -5.46
N ILE A 69 6.45 8.76 -5.47
CA ILE A 69 7.86 9.16 -5.41
C ILE A 69 8.57 8.55 -6.61
N GLY A 70 9.49 9.30 -7.23
CA GLY A 70 10.30 8.79 -8.35
C GLY A 70 9.64 8.89 -9.73
N LEU A 71 8.62 9.76 -9.90
CA LEU A 71 8.02 10.03 -11.20
C LEU A 71 9.04 10.56 -12.20
N LYS A 72 9.01 10.00 -13.42
CA LYS A 72 9.83 10.40 -14.56
C LYS A 72 8.94 10.78 -15.74
N PRO A 73 9.44 11.53 -16.74
CA PRO A 73 8.69 11.78 -17.97
C PRO A 73 8.32 10.51 -18.75
N THR A 74 9.05 9.41 -18.54
CA THR A 74 8.78 8.08 -19.12
C THR A 74 7.70 7.30 -18.36
N THR A 75 7.35 7.74 -17.15
CA THR A 75 6.36 7.06 -16.31
C THR A 75 5.00 7.12 -16.97
N SER A 76 4.48 5.95 -17.29
CA SER A 76 3.11 5.78 -17.76
C SER A 76 2.16 5.44 -16.61
N LYS A 77 0.87 5.60 -16.87
CA LYS A 77 -0.22 5.18 -16.00
C LYS A 77 -0.09 3.73 -15.49
N HIS A 78 0.36 2.81 -16.35
CA HIS A 78 0.55 1.40 -16.00
C HIS A 78 1.65 1.20 -14.96
N HIS A 79 2.72 1.99 -15.02
CA HIS A 79 3.78 1.99 -13.99
C HIS A 79 3.24 2.50 -12.65
N MET A 80 2.35 3.49 -12.65
CA MET A 80 1.71 3.99 -11.43
C MET A 80 0.78 2.94 -10.80
N VAL A 81 -0.04 2.25 -11.61
CA VAL A 81 -0.89 1.15 -11.14
C VAL A 81 -0.05 0.01 -10.58
N ARG A 82 1.07 -0.33 -11.22
CA ARG A 82 2.02 -1.31 -10.69
C ARG A 82 2.63 -0.87 -9.35
N ALA A 83 3.11 0.37 -9.24
CA ALA A 83 3.68 0.91 -8.02
C ALA A 83 2.68 0.89 -6.84
N ILE A 84 1.41 1.15 -7.13
CA ILE A 84 0.30 1.05 -6.16
C ILE A 84 0.20 -0.40 -5.65
N LEU A 85 0.09 -1.40 -6.53
CA LEU A 85 -0.03 -2.81 -6.12
C LEU A 85 1.22 -3.31 -5.38
N GLU A 86 2.41 -2.92 -5.85
CA GLU A 86 3.68 -3.23 -5.18
C GLU A 86 3.72 -2.63 -3.77
N SER A 87 3.18 -1.43 -3.57
CA SER A 87 3.11 -0.80 -2.25
C SER A 87 2.28 -1.59 -1.23
N LEU A 88 1.20 -2.23 -1.67
CA LEU A 88 0.39 -3.09 -0.81
C LEU A 88 1.18 -4.31 -0.38
N ALA A 89 1.86 -4.96 -1.33
CA ALA A 89 2.72 -6.09 -1.04
C ALA A 89 3.83 -5.69 -0.03
N PHE A 90 4.47 -4.54 -0.23
CA PHE A 90 5.46 -4.03 0.72
C PHE A 90 4.88 -3.78 2.11
N ARG A 91 3.67 -3.22 2.22
CA ARG A 91 3.00 -3.05 3.53
C ARG A 91 2.70 -4.38 4.19
N VAL A 92 2.26 -5.39 3.45
CA VAL A 92 2.01 -6.74 4.00
C VAL A 92 3.31 -7.35 4.54
N VAL A 93 4.42 -7.24 3.79
CA VAL A 93 5.73 -7.74 4.25
C VAL A 93 6.20 -7.00 5.49
N GLN A 94 6.12 -5.66 5.51
CA GLN A 94 6.51 -4.87 6.69
C GLN A 94 5.71 -5.26 7.94
N LEU A 95 4.40 -5.44 7.80
CA LEU A 95 3.54 -5.87 8.90
C LEU A 95 3.89 -7.29 9.34
N TYR A 96 4.13 -8.20 8.39
CA TYR A 96 4.55 -9.57 8.68
C TYR A 96 5.86 -9.62 9.48
N ASP A 97 6.88 -8.86 9.06
CA ASP A 97 8.16 -8.79 9.77
C ASP A 97 7.99 -8.21 11.18
N THR A 98 7.15 -7.18 11.32
CA THR A 98 6.82 -6.59 12.63
C THR A 98 6.12 -7.61 13.52
N LEU A 99 5.14 -8.34 12.97
CA LEU A 99 4.40 -9.39 13.69
C LEU A 99 5.32 -10.51 14.17
N GLN A 100 6.25 -10.98 13.33
CA GLN A 100 7.21 -12.02 13.73
C GLN A 100 8.11 -11.54 14.88
N GLN A 101 8.59 -10.29 14.81
CA GLN A 101 9.43 -9.70 15.86
C GLN A 101 8.68 -9.54 17.18
N GLU A 102 7.40 -9.14 17.14
CA GLU A 102 6.58 -8.92 18.34
C GLU A 102 6.02 -10.22 18.93
N ALA A 103 5.60 -11.18 18.09
CA ALA A 103 4.98 -12.43 18.54
C ALA A 103 5.99 -13.44 19.09
N GLY A 104 7.28 -13.33 18.70
CA GLY A 104 8.32 -14.25 19.13
C GLY A 104 8.13 -15.70 18.62
N CYS A 105 7.32 -15.88 17.58
CA CYS A 105 7.08 -17.16 16.91
C CYS A 105 7.09 -16.98 15.38
N ASP A 106 7.40 -18.06 14.67
CA ASP A 106 7.47 -18.07 13.21
C ASP A 106 6.08 -18.32 12.61
N CYS A 107 5.53 -17.32 11.90
CA CYS A 107 4.19 -17.36 11.32
C CYS A 107 4.25 -17.85 9.86
N SER A 108 4.47 -19.14 9.66
CA SER A 108 4.78 -19.71 8.34
C SER A 108 3.69 -19.61 7.25
N LEU A 109 2.50 -19.06 7.53
CA LEU A 109 1.38 -19.01 6.59
C LEU A 109 0.57 -17.72 6.72
N ILE A 110 0.44 -16.99 5.62
CA ILE A 110 -0.51 -15.90 5.42
C ILE A 110 -1.62 -16.44 4.52
N ARG A 111 -2.87 -16.39 4.98
CA ARG A 111 -4.06 -16.83 4.23
C ARG A 111 -4.86 -15.64 3.72
#